data_AF-A0A4P6HAK8-F1
#
_entry.id   AF-A0A4P6HAK8-F1
#
_cell.length_a   1.000
_cell.length_b   1.000
_cell.length_c   1.000
_cell.angle_alpha   90.00
_cell.angle_beta   90.00
_cell.angle_gamma   90.00
#
_symmetry.space_group_name_H-M   'P 1'
#
loop_
_entity.id
_entity.type
_entity.pdbx_description
1 polymer ?
#
loop_
_entity_poly.entity_id
_entity_poly.type
_entity_poly.pdbx_seq_one_letter_code
_entity_poly.pdbx_strand_id
1 'polypeptide(L)'
;MDRIWTGTAVLLMALVSACATSPTNYAATLSTKDPKWRSKQCQQVRATAVAFEAKEKETRKLAPGLLLGPYGIGIALAIKEHQDKQRKQIARDMHMRCSSQPLPKELQAVSN
;
A
#
# COMPACT_ATOMS: atom_id res chain seq x y z
N MET A 1 34.58 -35.10 0.01
CA MET A 1 33.86 -34.57 -1.17
C MET A 1 32.85 -33.56 -0.65
N ASP A 2 33.33 -32.36 -0.34
CA ASP A 2 32.64 -31.41 0.54
C ASP A 2 32.43 -30.09 -0.19
N ARG A 3 31.54 -30.06 -1.20
CA ARG A 3 31.28 -28.85 -2.02
C ARG A 3 29.84 -28.75 -2.52
N ILE A 4 28.84 -29.03 -1.68
CA ILE A 4 27.42 -28.84 -2.06
C ILE A 4 26.62 -28.02 -1.01
N TRP A 5 27.30 -27.30 -0.11
CA TRP A 5 26.64 -26.66 1.03
C TRP A 5 26.76 -25.13 1.10
N THR A 6 26.98 -24.47 -0.04
CA THR A 6 27.13 -23.00 -0.11
C THR A 6 26.32 -22.32 -1.22
N GLY A 7 25.39 -23.02 -1.88
CA GLY A 7 24.59 -22.45 -2.98
C GLY A 7 23.16 -22.04 -2.63
N THR A 8 22.58 -22.59 -1.56
CA THR A 8 21.11 -22.64 -1.39
C THR A 8 20.59 -21.80 -0.22
N ALA A 9 21.33 -20.79 0.24
CA ALA A 9 20.91 -19.94 1.35
C ALA A 9 20.48 -18.52 0.94
N VAL A 10 20.78 -18.09 -0.29
CA VAL A 10 20.61 -16.67 -0.69
C VAL A 10 19.22 -16.36 -1.26
N LEU A 11 18.42 -17.36 -1.65
CA LEU A 11 17.15 -17.12 -2.36
C LEU A 11 15.93 -16.77 -1.49
N LEU A 12 16.01 -16.87 -0.15
CA LEU A 12 14.84 -16.68 0.72
C LEU A 12 14.66 -15.28 1.33
N MET A 13 15.60 -14.35 1.17
CA MET A 13 15.54 -13.04 1.87
C MET A 13 14.85 -11.90 1.09
N ALA A 14 14.42 -12.13 -0.16
CA ALA A 14 13.86 -11.04 -0.99
C ALA A 14 12.36 -10.74 -0.78
N LEU A 15 11.63 -11.50 0.06
CA LEU A 15 10.17 -11.37 0.19
C LEU A 15 9.67 -10.41 1.29
N VAL A 16 10.55 -9.74 2.03
CA VAL A 16 10.15 -8.91 3.19
C VAL A 16 9.88 -7.43 2.86
N SER A 17 10.01 -7.00 1.60
CA SER A 17 9.85 -5.58 1.22
C SER A 17 8.40 -5.10 1.03
N ALA A 18 7.41 -5.70 1.71
CA ALA A 18 6.01 -5.31 1.56
C ALA A 18 5.22 -5.21 2.87
N CYS A 19 5.81 -4.70 3.96
CA CYS A 19 5.04 -4.06 5.04
C CYS A 19 4.55 -2.65 4.64
N ALA A 20 4.26 -2.43 3.36
CA ALA A 20 3.54 -1.25 2.92
C ALA A 20 2.06 -1.51 3.21
N THR A 21 1.59 -1.10 4.39
CA THR A 21 0.19 -1.22 4.82
C THR A 21 -0.72 -0.78 3.69
N SER A 22 -1.45 -1.74 3.14
CA SER A 22 -2.38 -1.48 2.05
C SER A 22 -3.59 -0.69 2.59
N PRO A 23 -4.22 0.19 1.80
CA PRO A 23 -5.38 0.96 2.24
C PRO A 23 -6.50 0.08 2.84
N THR A 24 -6.70 -1.14 2.33
CA THR A 24 -7.68 -2.09 2.86
C THR A 24 -7.23 -2.74 4.17
N ASN A 25 -5.93 -3.01 4.37
CA ASN A 25 -5.41 -3.45 5.67
C ASN A 25 -5.57 -2.36 6.72
N TYR A 26 -5.39 -1.09 6.35
CA TYR A 26 -5.72 0.03 7.24
C TYR A 26 -7.21 0.07 7.58
N ALA A 27 -8.09 -0.37 6.67
CA ALA A 27 -9.52 -0.55 6.99
C ALA A 27 -9.78 -1.59 8.06
N ALA A 28 -8.95 -2.63 8.14
CA ALA A 28 -9.08 -3.67 9.15
C ALA A 28 -8.61 -3.20 10.54
N THR A 29 -7.74 -2.18 10.62
CA THR A 29 -7.30 -1.61 11.91
C THR A 29 -8.30 -0.62 12.49
N LEU A 30 -9.26 -0.15 11.68
CA LEU A 30 -10.33 0.75 12.10
C LEU A 30 -11.40 0.03 12.93
N SER A 31 -11.94 0.73 13.93
CA SER A 31 -12.97 0.17 14.81
C SER A 31 -14.31 0.03 14.07
N THR A 32 -14.77 -1.21 13.89
CA THR A 32 -16.09 -1.52 13.31
C THR A 32 -17.27 -1.12 14.22
N LYS A 33 -16.98 -0.78 15.47
CA LYS A 33 -17.96 -0.31 16.47
C LYS A 33 -18.20 1.21 16.43
N ASP A 34 -17.36 1.96 15.70
CA ASP A 34 -17.53 3.41 15.56
C ASP A 34 -18.84 3.72 14.78
N PRO A 35 -19.70 4.64 15.24
CA PRO A 35 -20.92 5.01 14.51
C PRO A 35 -20.64 5.50 13.08
N LYS A 36 -19.47 6.12 12.83
CA LYS A 36 -19.06 6.58 11.50
C LYS A 36 -18.71 5.43 10.56
N TRP A 37 -18.39 4.25 11.07
CA TRP A 37 -18.08 3.06 10.27
C TRP A 37 -19.25 2.64 9.35
N ARG A 38 -20.49 2.80 9.84
CA ARG A 38 -21.71 2.47 9.08
C ARG A 38 -22.18 3.60 8.16
N SER A 39 -21.52 4.76 8.19
CA SER A 39 -21.88 5.89 7.34
C SER A 39 -21.64 5.60 5.86
N LYS A 40 -22.47 6.20 4.98
CA LYS A 40 -22.26 6.11 3.52
C LYS A 40 -20.90 6.64 3.09
N GLN A 41 -20.41 7.67 3.78
CA GLN A 41 -19.10 8.27 3.51
C GLN A 41 -17.95 7.28 3.76
N CYS A 42 -18.03 6.51 4.84
CA CYS A 42 -17.04 5.47 5.14
C CYS A 42 -17.09 4.33 4.12
N GLN A 43 -18.30 3.88 3.76
CA GLN A 43 -18.47 2.83 2.75
C GLN A 43 -17.88 3.25 1.39
N GLN A 44 -18.10 4.50 0.98
CA GLN A 44 -17.56 5.02 -0.28
C GLN A 44 -16.03 5.04 -0.28
N VAL A 45 -15.39 5.54 0.79
CA VAL A 45 -13.91 5.57 0.83
C VAL A 45 -13.32 4.15 0.90
N ARG A 46 -13.98 3.22 1.59
CA ARG A 46 -13.57 1.81 1.58
C ARG A 46 -13.67 1.19 0.18
N ALA A 47 -14.72 1.52 -0.58
CA ALA A 47 -14.83 1.10 -1.97
C ALA A 47 -13.72 1.70 -2.84
N THR A 48 -13.40 2.99 -2.65
CA THR A 48 -12.28 3.66 -3.33
C THR A 48 -10.94 3.00 -2.98
N ALA A 49 -10.72 2.62 -1.72
CA ALA A 49 -9.52 1.91 -1.27
C ALA A 49 -9.36 0.56 -1.97
N VAL A 50 -10.44 -0.23 -2.09
CA VAL A 50 -10.43 -1.50 -2.84
C VAL A 50 -10.16 -1.28 -4.33
N ALA A 51 -10.81 -0.27 -4.94
CA ALA A 51 -10.61 0.04 -6.35
C ALA A 51 -9.17 0.51 -6.65
N PHE A 52 -8.57 1.30 -5.75
CA PHE A 52 -7.18 1.71 -5.84
C PHE A 52 -6.22 0.51 -5.77
N GLU A 53 -6.42 -0.40 -4.83
CA GLU A 53 -5.60 -1.61 -4.72
C GLU A 53 -5.71 -2.52 -5.94
N ALA A 54 -6.91 -2.67 -6.50
CA ALA A 54 -7.11 -3.42 -7.74
C ALA A 54 -6.31 -2.79 -8.90
N LYS A 55 -6.36 -1.46 -9.04
CA LYS A 55 -5.56 -0.73 -10.03
C LYS A 55 -4.07 -0.87 -9.79
N GLU A 56 -3.61 -0.73 -8.54
CA GLU A 56 -2.20 -0.83 -8.19
C GLU A 56 -1.64 -2.22 -8.47
N LYS A 57 -2.42 -3.26 -8.16
CA LYS A 57 -2.07 -4.66 -8.48
C LYS A 57 -1.94 -4.85 -9.99
N GLU A 58 -2.82 -4.24 -10.77
CA GLU A 58 -2.76 -4.30 -12.23
C GLU A 58 -1.54 -3.55 -12.79
N THR A 59 -1.24 -2.35 -12.28
CA THR A 59 -0.03 -1.61 -12.62
C THR A 59 1.24 -2.38 -12.25
N ARG A 60 1.23 -3.13 -11.14
CA ARG A 60 2.39 -3.95 -10.74
C ARG A 60 2.61 -5.14 -11.66
N LYS A 61 1.53 -5.75 -12.20
CA LYS A 61 1.64 -6.80 -13.23
C LYS A 61 2.29 -6.29 -14.51
N LEU A 62 2.01 -5.03 -14.86
CA LEU A 62 2.71 -4.28 -15.90
C LEU A 62 4.09 -3.88 -15.37
N ALA A 63 5.00 -4.84 -15.19
CA ALA A 63 6.34 -4.62 -14.65
C ALA A 63 7.08 -3.54 -15.47
N PRO A 64 7.17 -2.27 -15.01
CA PRO A 64 7.67 -1.19 -15.85
C PRO A 64 9.16 -1.35 -16.14
N GLY A 65 9.90 -1.92 -15.19
CA GLY A 65 11.31 -2.28 -15.36
C GLY A 65 11.54 -3.42 -16.36
N LEU A 66 10.53 -4.26 -16.63
CA LEU A 66 10.61 -5.27 -17.68
C LEU A 66 10.29 -4.69 -19.06
N LEU A 67 9.29 -3.80 -19.14
CA LEU A 67 8.83 -3.23 -20.41
C LEU A 67 9.76 -2.14 -20.98
N LEU A 68 10.41 -1.37 -20.10
CA LEU A 68 11.23 -0.21 -20.50
C LEU A 68 12.74 -0.45 -20.33
N GLY A 69 13.13 -1.67 -19.97
CA GLY A 69 14.52 -2.04 -19.72
C GLY A 69 15.18 -1.20 -18.61
N PRO A 70 16.50 -0.97 -18.66
CA PRO A 70 17.22 -0.27 -17.58
C PRO A 70 16.74 1.18 -17.38
N TYR A 71 16.26 1.84 -18.43
CA TYR A 71 15.70 3.20 -18.36
C TYR A 71 14.33 3.24 -17.63
N GLY A 72 13.65 2.09 -17.55
CA GLY A 72 12.40 1.92 -16.82
C GLY A 72 12.50 1.99 -15.32
N ILE A 73 13.70 1.85 -14.75
CA ILE A 73 13.90 1.79 -13.29
C ILE A 73 13.50 3.11 -12.64
N GLY A 74 13.89 4.26 -13.21
CA GLY A 74 13.51 5.56 -12.69
C GLY A 74 12.01 5.80 -12.70
N ILE A 75 11.33 5.36 -13.77
CA ILE A 75 9.88 5.46 -13.90
C ILE A 75 9.19 4.55 -12.88
N ALA A 76 9.66 3.30 -12.70
CA ALA A 76 9.13 2.39 -11.71
C ALA A 76 9.25 2.94 -10.28
N LEU A 77 10.39 3.57 -9.96
CA LEU A 77 10.59 4.24 -8.67
C LEU A 77 9.66 5.44 -8.48
N ALA A 78 9.51 6.29 -9.49
CA ALA A 78 8.59 7.44 -9.44
C ALA A 78 7.13 7.00 -9.27
N ILE A 79 6.70 5.94 -9.99
CA ILE A 79 5.37 5.35 -9.84
C ILE A 79 5.18 4.84 -8.42
N LYS A 80 6.18 4.14 -7.86
CA LYS A 80 6.11 3.63 -6.48
C LYS A 80 5.97 4.76 -5.47
N GLU A 81 6.77 5.81 -5.57
CA GLU A 81 6.68 6.98 -4.68
C GLU A 81 5.29 7.64 -4.77
N HIS A 82 4.77 7.78 -5.98
CA HIS A 82 3.43 8.32 -6.20
C HIS A 82 2.33 7.43 -5.59
N GLN A 83 2.41 6.11 -5.79
CA GLN A 83 1.49 5.15 -5.19
C GLN A 83 1.54 5.18 -3.65
N ASP A 84 2.73 5.31 -3.05
CA ASP A 84 2.88 5.41 -1.60
C ASP A 84 2.24 6.68 -1.03
N LYS A 85 2.35 7.83 -1.73
CA LYS A 85 1.63 9.06 -1.36
C LYS A 85 0.12 8.88 -1.43
N GLN A 86 -0.38 8.28 -2.52
CA GLN A 86 -1.81 7.99 -2.69
C GLN A 86 -2.36 7.05 -1.61
N ARG A 87 -1.62 5.99 -1.26
CA ARG A 87 -1.99 5.07 -0.16
C ARG A 87 -2.20 5.81 1.15
N LYS A 88 -1.27 6.69 1.49
CA LYS A 88 -1.33 7.51 2.71
C LYS A 88 -2.50 8.49 2.70
N GLN A 89 -2.78 9.10 1.55
CA GLN A 89 -3.94 10.00 1.39
C GLN A 89 -5.27 9.25 1.58
N ILE A 90 -5.42 8.10 0.92
CA ILE A 90 -6.63 7.27 1.06
C ILE A 90 -6.80 6.79 2.50
N ALA A 91 -5.72 6.35 3.16
CA ALA A 91 -5.76 5.95 4.55
C ALA A 91 -6.20 7.10 5.47
N ARG A 92 -5.67 8.31 5.25
CA ARG A 92 -6.08 9.52 5.97
C ARG A 92 -7.55 9.83 5.76
N ASP A 93 -8.00 9.89 4.52
CA ASP A 93 -9.41 10.16 4.19
C ASP A 93 -10.33 9.12 4.83
N MET A 94 -9.92 7.87 4.81
CA MET A 94 -10.67 6.79 5.42
C MET A 94 -10.72 6.94 6.93
N HIS A 95 -9.61 7.29 7.59
CA HIS A 95 -9.61 7.58 9.03
C HIS A 95 -10.55 8.74 9.36
N MET A 96 -10.49 9.84 8.62
CA MET A 96 -11.32 11.02 8.85
C MET A 96 -12.82 10.74 8.65
N ARG A 97 -13.18 9.86 7.71
CA ARG A 97 -14.58 9.52 7.40
C ARG A 97 -15.12 8.32 8.18
N CYS A 98 -14.28 7.36 8.54
CA CYS A 98 -14.68 6.11 9.21
C CYS A 98 -14.45 6.12 10.72
N SER A 99 -13.59 7.01 11.24
CA SER A 99 -13.22 7.08 12.65
C SER A 99 -13.48 8.44 13.25
N SER A 100 -13.82 8.42 14.53
CA SER A 100 -13.91 9.60 15.39
C SER A 100 -12.62 9.83 16.19
N GLN A 101 -11.66 8.90 16.10
CA GLN A 101 -10.39 8.98 16.83
C GLN A 101 -9.44 10.00 16.20
N PRO A 102 -8.51 10.60 16.99
CA PRO A 102 -7.51 11.51 16.45
C PRO A 102 -6.69 10.83 15.35
N LEU A 103 -6.37 11.60 14.30
CA LEU A 103 -5.58 11.11 13.17
C LEU A 103 -4.18 10.69 13.68
N PRO A 104 -3.70 9.46 13.41
CA PRO A 104 -2.38 9.03 13.85
C PRO A 104 -1.29 9.90 13.22
N LYS A 105 -0.21 10.17 13.97
CA LYS A 105 0.89 11.07 13.56
C LYS A 105 1.46 10.72 12.17
N GLU A 106 1.54 9.43 11.86
CA GLU A 106 1.98 8.90 10.56
C GLU A 106 1.16 9.39 9.36
N LEU A 107 -0.11 9.72 9.57
CA LEU A 107 -1.03 10.22 8.54
C LEU A 107 -1.21 11.74 8.57
N GLN A 108 -0.76 12.40 9.65
CA GLN A 108 -0.82 13.87 9.76
C GLN A 108 0.18 14.54 8.80
N ALA A 109 1.37 13.95 8.62
CA ALA A 109 2.43 14.46 7.74
C ALA A 109 2.09 14.38 6.23
N VAL A 110 0.94 13.80 5.88
CA VAL A 110 0.45 13.65 4.50
C VAL A 110 -0.31 14.90 4.05
N SER A 111 -0.54 15.86 4.97
CA SER A 111 -1.10 17.17 4.67
C SER A 111 -0.01 18.08 4.10
N ASN A 112 0.11 18.14 2.78
CA ASN A 112 0.80 19.22 2.09
C ASN A 112 -0.18 19.85 1.11
#